data_AF-A0A968SEX1-F1
#
_entry.id   AF-A0A968SEX1-F1
#
_cell.length_a   1.000
_cell.length_b   1.000
_cell.length_c   1.000
_cell.angle_alpha   90.00
_cell.angle_beta   90.00
_cell.angle_gamma   90.00
#
_symmetry.space_group_name_H-M   'P 1'
#
loop_
_entity.id
_entity.type
_entity.pdbx_description
1 polymer ?
#
loop_
_entity_poly.entity_id
_entity_poly.type
_entity_poly.pdbx_seq_one_letter_code
_entity_poly.pdbx_strand_id
1 'polypeptide(L)'
;MARPLLHPSKILADEIQELGISASELARSLYIPPNRITQILNGQRGMTADTALRLGYWLRTRAELWLNLQKVYELKLSEQLAGAEIQATITSRLSLHQ
;
A
#
# COMPACT_ATOMS: atom_id res chain seq x y z
N MET A 1 -15.47 5.06 -15.55
CA MET A 1 -14.30 4.17 -15.72
C MET A 1 -13.71 3.89 -14.35
N ALA A 2 -13.68 2.64 -13.90
CA ALA A 2 -13.07 2.29 -12.61
C ALA A 2 -11.56 2.60 -12.69
N ARG A 3 -11.09 3.56 -11.89
CA ARG A 3 -9.66 3.87 -11.80
C ARG A 3 -8.93 2.59 -11.36
N PRO A 4 -7.94 2.08 -12.12
CA PRO A 4 -7.24 0.86 -11.75
C PRO A 4 -6.76 0.98 -10.30
N LEU A 5 -6.93 -0.09 -9.52
CA LEU A 5 -6.44 -0.15 -8.17
C LEU A 5 -4.92 0.09 -8.21
N LEU A 6 -4.48 1.25 -7.73
CA LEU A 6 -3.07 1.55 -7.55
C LEU A 6 -2.58 0.65 -6.44
N HIS A 7 -2.02 -0.50 -6.82
CA HIS A 7 -1.51 -1.48 -5.87
C HIS A 7 -0.08 -1.07 -5.50
N PRO A 8 0.21 -0.76 -4.23
CA PRO A 8 1.53 -0.29 -3.80
C PRO A 8 2.64 -1.27 -4.20
N SER A 9 2.38 -2.58 -4.15
CA SER A 9 3.36 -3.59 -4.55
C SER A 9 3.68 -3.61 -6.04
N LYS A 10 2.70 -3.29 -6.90
CA LYS A 10 2.93 -3.22 -8.36
C LYS A 10 3.79 -2.01 -8.70
N ILE A 11 3.46 -0.86 -8.11
CA ILE A 11 4.25 0.36 -8.26
C ILE A 11 5.69 0.13 -7.78
N LEU A 12 5.86 -0.52 -6.62
CA LEU A 12 7.20 -0.87 -6.15
C LEU A 12 7.92 -1.86 -7.07
N ALA A 13 7.21 -2.85 -7.63
CA ALA A 13 7.80 -3.81 -8.58
C ALA A 13 8.26 -3.12 -9.87
N ASP A 14 7.46 -2.21 -10.41
CA ASP A 14 7.78 -1.44 -11.61
C ASP A 14 9.03 -0.56 -11.36
N GLU A 15 9.10 0.14 -10.23
CA GLU A 15 10.27 0.93 -9.82
C GLU A 15 11.55 0.09 -9.70
N ILE A 16 11.47 -1.09 -9.07
CA ILE A 16 12.60 -2.03 -8.94
C ILE A 16 13.05 -2.52 -10.33
N GLN A 17 12.10 -2.81 -11.21
CA GLN A 17 12.37 -3.26 -12.58
C GLN A 17 13.04 -2.16 -13.41
N GLU A 18 12.56 -0.92 -13.33
CA GLU A 18 13.15 0.23 -14.02
C GLU A 18 14.57 0.54 -13.53
N LEU A 19 14.83 0.35 -12.24
CA LEU A 19 16.16 0.48 -11.64
C LEU A 19 17.08 -0.71 -11.93
N GLY A 20 16.55 -1.80 -12.48
CA GLY A 20 17.32 -3.01 -12.82
C GLY A 20 17.89 -3.75 -11.61
N ILE A 21 17.25 -3.63 -10.44
CA ILE A 21 17.69 -4.28 -9.20
C ILE A 21 16.74 -5.41 -8.81
N SER A 22 17.20 -6.33 -7.98
CA SER A 22 16.38 -7.39 -7.38
C SER A 22 15.74 -6.96 -6.06
N ALA A 23 14.71 -7.69 -5.63
CA ALA A 23 14.10 -7.55 -4.31
C ALA A 23 15.12 -7.65 -3.16
N SER A 24 16.12 -8.53 -3.30
CA SER A 24 17.19 -8.73 -2.33
C SER A 24 18.14 -7.54 -2.27
N GLU A 25 18.47 -6.94 -3.41
CA GLU A 25 19.29 -5.74 -3.48
C GLU A 25 18.58 -4.52 -2.89
N LEU A 26 17.29 -4.37 -3.17
CA LEU A 26 16.46 -3.36 -2.52
C LEU A 26 16.47 -3.55 -1.00
N ALA A 27 16.19 -4.76 -0.52
CA ALA A 27 16.14 -5.05 0.91
C ALA A 27 17.46 -4.72 1.62
N ARG A 28 18.60 -5.04 0.98
CA ARG A 28 19.93 -4.68 1.47
C ARG A 28 20.13 -3.16 1.52
N SER A 29 19.71 -2.44 0.48
CA SER A 29 19.81 -0.97 0.41
C SER A 29 18.94 -0.27 1.46
N LEU A 30 17.80 -0.86 1.80
CA LEU A 30 16.87 -0.33 2.81
C LEU A 30 17.18 -0.83 4.24
N TYR A 31 18.18 -1.69 4.43
CA TYR A 31 18.52 -2.32 5.71
C TYR A 31 17.33 -3.05 6.36
N ILE A 32 16.60 -3.86 5.58
CA ILE A 32 15.48 -4.69 6.07
C ILE A 32 15.62 -6.14 5.58
N PRO A 33 14.94 -7.12 6.23
CA PRO A 33 14.99 -8.50 5.79
C PRO A 33 14.44 -8.67 4.36
N PRO A 34 15.10 -9.44 3.47
CA PRO A 34 14.63 -9.68 2.09
C PRO A 34 13.20 -10.21 2.02
N ASN A 35 12.84 -11.11 2.94
CA ASN A 35 11.49 -11.67 3.04
C ASN A 35 10.42 -10.57 3.21
N ARG A 36 10.76 -9.45 3.86
CA ARG A 36 9.82 -8.31 4.00
C ARG A 36 9.49 -7.71 2.63
N ILE A 37 10.49 -7.47 1.78
CA ILE A 37 10.28 -6.93 0.43
C ILE A 37 9.52 -7.94 -0.42
N THR A 38 9.92 -9.22 -0.42
CA THR A 38 9.22 -10.26 -1.19
C THR A 38 7.75 -10.38 -0.81
N GLN A 39 7.42 -10.37 0.49
CA GLN A 39 6.02 -10.38 0.95
C GLN A 39 5.24 -9.14 0.52
N ILE A 40 5.87 -7.95 0.54
CA ILE A 40 5.25 -6.73 0.04
C ILE A 40 4.97 -6.84 -1.46
N LEU A 41 5.96 -7.24 -2.26
CA LEU A 41 5.83 -7.41 -3.71
C LEU A 41 4.70 -8.39 -4.07
N ASN A 42 4.59 -9.49 -3.32
CA ASN A 42 3.54 -10.50 -3.50
C ASN A 42 2.17 -10.10 -2.92
N GLY A 43 2.04 -8.91 -2.32
CA GLY A 43 0.78 -8.46 -1.68
C GLY A 43 0.41 -9.25 -0.40
N GLN A 44 1.31 -10.06 0.13
CA GLN A 44 1.11 -10.85 1.35
C GLN A 44 1.28 -10.00 2.62
N ARG A 45 1.94 -8.84 2.49
CA ARG A 45 2.18 -7.88 3.57
C ARG A 45 1.93 -6.47 3.07
N GLY A 46 1.19 -5.68 3.84
CA GLY A 46 1.05 -4.25 3.61
C GLY A 46 2.31 -3.46 3.95
N MET A 47 2.51 -2.35 3.25
CA MET A 47 3.65 -1.46 3.51
C MET A 47 3.46 -0.67 4.81
N THR A 48 4.45 -0.76 5.71
CA THR A 48 4.44 -0.04 6.99
C THR A 48 5.05 1.36 6.86
N ALA A 49 4.82 2.23 7.85
CA ALA A 49 5.43 3.56 7.90
C ALA A 49 6.98 3.51 7.90
N ASP A 50 7.59 2.55 8.63
CA ASP A 50 9.04 2.31 8.59
C ASP A 50 9.54 1.98 7.18
N THR A 51 8.82 1.12 6.45
CA THR A 51 9.20 0.75 5.07
C THR A 51 9.04 1.94 4.12
N ALA A 52 7.95 2.69 4.25
CA ALA A 52 7.70 3.89 3.47
C ALA A 52 8.74 5.00 3.70
N LEU A 53 9.19 5.21 4.94
CA LEU A 53 10.27 6.13 5.26
C LEU A 53 11.59 5.72 4.60
N ARG A 54 11.95 4.44 4.70
CA ARG A 54 13.16 3.90 4.07
C ARG A 54 13.13 4.07 2.55
N LEU A 55 12.00 3.74 1.91
CA LEU A 55 11.80 3.94 0.47
C LEU A 55 11.87 5.41 0.09
N GLY A 56 11.23 6.30 0.87
CA GLY A 56 11.28 7.74 0.64
C GLY A 56 12.71 8.28 0.63
N TYR A 57 13.52 7.89 1.62
CA TYR A 57 14.93 8.29 1.66
C TYR A 57 15.75 7.70 0.50
N TRP A 58 15.57 6.41 0.19
CA TRP A 58 16.38 5.72 -0.83
C TRP A 58 16.03 6.18 -2.25
N LEU A 59 14.74 6.27 -2.59
CA LEU A 59 14.24 6.72 -3.90
C LEU A 59 14.17 8.25 -4.04
N ARG A 60 14.51 9.01 -2.99
CA ARG A 60 14.33 10.47 -2.93
C ARG A 60 12.89 10.90 -3.22
N THR A 61 11.94 10.14 -2.69
CA THR A 61 10.50 10.42 -2.75
C THR A 61 9.96 10.75 -1.36
N ARG A 62 8.70 11.20 -1.29
CA ARG A 62 8.02 11.42 -0.01
C ARG A 62 7.50 10.10 0.55
N ALA A 63 7.73 9.81 1.83
CA ALA A 63 7.25 8.59 2.47
C ALA A 63 5.70 8.48 2.44
N GLU A 64 5.02 9.62 2.48
CA GLU A 64 3.56 9.71 2.41
C GLU A 64 3.02 9.18 1.07
N LEU A 65 3.79 9.29 -0.02
CA LEU A 65 3.40 8.72 -1.31
C LEU A 65 3.10 7.22 -1.15
N TRP A 66 4.05 6.49 -0.58
CA TRP A 66 3.99 5.06 -0.37
C TRP A 66 2.89 4.64 0.59
N LEU A 67 2.75 5.34 1.72
CA LEU A 67 1.66 5.07 2.66
C LEU A 67 0.28 5.38 2.07
N ASN A 68 0.16 6.42 1.25
CA ASN A 68 -1.12 6.75 0.64
C ASN A 68 -1.55 5.71 -0.38
N LEU A 69 -0.61 5.11 -1.12
CA LEU A 69 -0.90 3.96 -1.99
C LEU A 69 -1.45 2.77 -1.18
N GLN A 70 -0.80 2.45 -0.05
CA GLN A 70 -1.29 1.39 0.86
C GLN A 70 -2.68 1.68 1.38
N LYS A 71 -2.92 2.88 1.93
CA LYS A 71 -4.23 3.28 2.47
C LYS A 71 -5.34 3.20 1.44
N VAL A 72 -5.11 3.73 0.24
CA VAL A 72 -6.10 3.73 -0.84
C VAL A 72 -6.41 2.30 -1.27
N TYR A 73 -5.41 1.43 -1.37
CA TYR A 73 -5.60 0.03 -1.70
C TYR A 73 -6.42 -0.72 -0.63
N GLU A 74 -6.03 -0.60 0.64
CA GLU A 74 -6.70 -1.26 1.76
C GLU A 74 -8.16 -0.80 1.92
N LEU A 75 -8.42 0.50 1.77
CA LEU A 75 -9.77 1.04 1.84
C LEU A 75 -10.65 0.46 0.72
N LYS A 76 -10.17 0.48 -0.53
CA LYS A 76 -10.92 -0.06 -1.66
C LYS A 76 -11.15 -1.56 -1.55
N LEU A 77 -10.16 -2.31 -1.05
CA LEU A 77 -10.32 -3.74 -0.80
C LEU A 77 -11.41 -3.97 0.27
N SER A 78 -11.40 -3.19 1.35
CA SER A 78 -12.41 -3.26 2.40
C SER A 78 -13.81 -2.88 1.90
N GLU A 79 -13.92 -1.84 1.07
CA GLU A 79 -15.16 -1.44 0.39
C GLU A 79 -15.72 -2.57 -0.48
N GLN A 80 -14.85 -3.28 -1.20
CA GLN A 80 -15.25 -4.41 -2.05
C GLN A 80 -15.72 -5.63 -1.24
N LEU A 81 -15.05 -5.93 -0.12
CA LEU A 81 -15.34 -7.12 0.68
C LEU A 81 -16.52 -6.94 1.63
N ALA A 82 -16.66 -5.76 2.24
CA ALA A 82 -17.60 -5.52 3.33
C ALA A 82 -18.41 -4.21 3.19
N GLY A 83 -18.19 -3.42 2.14
CA GLY A 83 -18.79 -2.08 2.02
C GLY A 83 -20.32 -2.08 2.06
N ALA A 84 -20.96 -3.01 1.34
CA ALA A 84 -22.42 -3.12 1.31
C ALA A 84 -23.02 -3.51 2.68
N GLU A 85 -22.39 -4.44 3.39
CA GLU A 85 -22.80 -4.87 4.72
C GLU A 85 -22.63 -3.73 5.75
N ILE A 86 -21.48 -3.05 5.72
CA ILE A 86 -21.20 -1.90 6.59
C ILE A 86 -22.22 -0.79 6.34
N GLN A 87 -22.52 -0.48 5.08
CA GLN A 87 -23.50 0.56 4.72
C GLN A 87 -24.92 0.21 5.19
N ALA A 88 -25.31 -1.07 5.15
CA ALA A 88 -26.61 -1.52 5.64
C ALA A 88 -26.72 -1.51 7.17
N THR A 89 -25.60 -1.71 7.88
CA THR A 89 -25.59 -1.91 9.35
C THR A 89 -25.35 -0.61 10.12
N ILE A 90 -24.57 0.33 9.58
CA ILE A 90 -24.20 1.56 10.29
C ILE A 90 -25.22 2.68 10.00
N THR A 91 -25.89 3.17 11.05
CA THR A 91 -26.72 4.38 10.97
C THR A 91 -25.85 5.63 11.05
N SER A 92 -26.07 6.57 10.13
CA SER A 92 -25.35 7.84 10.12
C SER A 92 -25.69 8.68 11.36
N ARG A 93 -24.69 9.34 11.94
CA ARG A 93 -24.90 10.29 13.05
C ARG A 93 -25.90 11.40 12.69
N LEU A 94 -25.96 11.78 11.41
CA LEU A 94 -26.85 12.84 10.93
C LEU A 94 -28.32 12.39 10.82
N SER A 95 -28.62 11.08 10.87
CA SER A 95 -29.99 10.55 10.83
C SER A 95 -30.62 10.36 12.22
N LEU A 96 -29.95 10.74 13.31
CA LEU A 96 -30.43 10.59 14.70
C LEU A 96 -31.17 11.84 15.25
N HIS A 97 -31.48 12.83 14.41
CA HIS A 97 -32.10 14.10 14.82
C HIS A 97 -33.36 14.47 14.04
N GLN A 98 -34.18 13.48 13.63
CA GLN A 98 -35.56 13.72 13.17
C GLN A 98 -36.55 13.02 14.08
#